data_AF-A0A960T4Q4-F1
#
_entry.id   AF-A0A960T4Q4-F1
#
_cell.length_a   1.000
_cell.length_b   1.000
_cell.length_c   1.000
_cell.angle_alpha   90.00
_cell.angle_beta   90.00
_cell.angle_gamma   90.00
#
_symmetry.space_group_name_H-M   'P 1'
#
loop_
_entity.id
_entity.type
_entity.pdbx_description
1 polymer ?
#
loop_
_entity_poly.entity_id
_entity_poly.type
_entity_poly.pdbx_seq_one_letter_code
_entity_poly.pdbx_strand_id
1 'polypeptide(L)'
;GLAMLEFESEYGSFPNDETAAAVKETSGMTLPVKPKTADDCFYQLFAAGIIDDLRIFSFEEPRRVAPSKAKKGPEKATRCSFSYVSGMNAAGHPGRPLVMTPMVSGKTTFDPKPLGGKAFVLFCDNSVRAFPIEADGRVLMAGKDLFDPAQPFWNGKVPPIKWPDSSQNAKTD
;
A
#
# COMPACT_ATOMS: atom_id res chain seq x y z
N GLY A 1 2.36 8.30 4.66
CA GLY A 1 1.70 9.10 5.70
C GLY A 1 1.15 10.38 5.10
N LEU A 2 1.97 11.42 5.05
CA LEU A 2 1.57 12.76 4.57
C LEU A 2 0.85 12.77 3.20
N ALA A 3 1.42 12.13 2.18
CA ALA A 3 0.80 12.05 0.86
C ALA A 3 -0.63 11.45 0.88
N MET A 4 -0.91 10.53 1.80
CA MET A 4 -2.25 9.94 1.94
C MET A 4 -3.24 10.95 2.53
N LEU A 5 -2.81 11.73 3.52
CA LEU A 5 -3.65 12.76 4.15
C LEU A 5 -3.93 13.92 3.20
N GLU A 6 -2.94 14.33 2.43
CA GLU A 6 -3.09 15.35 1.38
C GLU A 6 -4.07 14.89 0.32
N PHE A 7 -3.93 13.64 -0.15
CA PHE A 7 -4.87 13.05 -1.11
C PHE A 7 -6.30 12.98 -0.56
N GLU A 8 -6.47 12.58 0.71
CA GLU A 8 -7.80 12.60 1.34
C GLU A 8 -8.38 14.01 1.42
N SER A 9 -7.55 15.02 1.68
CA SER A 9 -8.01 16.42 1.75
C SER A 9 -8.53 16.92 0.40
N GLU A 10 -7.95 16.45 -0.70
CA GLU A 10 -8.37 16.82 -2.07
C GLU A 10 -9.55 15.99 -2.59
N TYR A 11 -9.58 14.69 -2.32
CA TYR A 11 -10.52 13.74 -2.92
C TYR A 11 -11.55 13.16 -1.93
N GLY A 12 -11.52 13.57 -0.66
CA GLY A 12 -12.46 13.18 0.40
C GLY A 12 -12.27 11.77 0.98
N SER A 13 -11.34 10.98 0.44
CA SER A 13 -10.98 9.66 0.95
C SER A 13 -9.56 9.27 0.53
N PHE A 14 -8.97 8.27 1.19
CA PHE A 14 -7.71 7.70 0.72
C PHE A 14 -7.89 7.01 -0.64
N PRO A 15 -6.82 6.84 -1.44
CA PRO A 15 -6.91 6.26 -2.78
C PRO A 15 -7.74 4.98 -2.82
N ASN A 16 -8.74 4.93 -3.71
CA ASN A 16 -9.64 3.80 -3.87
C ASN A 16 -10.27 3.81 -5.27
N ASP A 17 -11.23 2.92 -5.50
CA ASP A 17 -11.93 2.78 -6.79
C ASP A 17 -12.75 4.03 -7.17
N GLU A 18 -13.34 4.73 -6.20
CA GLU A 18 -14.15 5.93 -6.42
C GLU A 18 -13.27 7.15 -6.75
N THR A 19 -12.14 7.30 -6.06
CA THR A 19 -11.21 8.42 -6.29
C THR A 19 -10.48 8.31 -7.63
N ALA A 20 -10.28 7.10 -8.15
CA ALA A 20 -9.58 6.87 -9.42
C ALA A 20 -10.24 7.62 -10.60
N ALA A 21 -11.57 7.73 -10.62
CA ALA A 21 -12.30 8.45 -11.65
C ALA A 21 -12.04 9.97 -11.58
N ALA A 22 -12.09 10.55 -10.38
CA ALA A 22 -11.84 11.98 -10.16
C ALA A 22 -10.39 12.37 -10.48
N VAL A 23 -9.42 11.54 -10.07
CA VAL A 23 -8.00 11.78 -10.40
C VAL A 23 -7.77 11.68 -11.91
N LYS A 24 -8.43 10.74 -12.60
CA LYS A 24 -8.32 10.59 -14.06
C LYS A 24 -8.82 11.84 -14.79
N GLU A 25 -9.96 12.37 -14.36
CA GLU A 25 -10.55 13.59 -14.93
C GLU A 25 -9.63 14.80 -14.73
N THR A 26 -9.00 14.92 -13.56
CA THR A 26 -8.17 16.08 -13.21
C THR A 26 -6.77 16.02 -13.83
N SER A 27 -6.13 14.85 -13.82
CA SER A 27 -4.73 14.68 -14.24
C SER A 27 -4.54 14.52 -15.75
N GLY A 28 -5.59 14.11 -16.48
CA GLY A 28 -5.48 13.69 -17.87
C GLY A 28 -4.67 12.41 -18.08
N MET A 29 -4.20 11.74 -17.01
CA MET A 29 -3.45 10.50 -17.08
C MET A 29 -4.38 9.30 -17.30
N THR A 30 -3.86 8.26 -17.94
CA THR A 30 -4.61 6.99 -18.08
C THR A 30 -4.51 6.21 -16.77
N LEU A 31 -5.55 6.32 -15.94
CA LEU A 31 -5.68 5.50 -14.74
C LEU A 31 -6.52 4.24 -14.97
N PRO A 32 -6.23 3.14 -14.25
CA PRO A 32 -7.14 2.00 -14.16
C PRO A 32 -8.50 2.45 -13.63
N VAL A 33 -9.57 2.05 -14.32
CA VAL A 33 -10.96 2.35 -13.90
C VAL A 33 -11.31 1.68 -12.56
N LYS A 34 -10.59 0.61 -12.21
CA LYS A 34 -10.69 -0.08 -10.92
C LYS A 34 -9.28 -0.40 -10.44
N PRO A 35 -8.73 0.30 -9.44
CA PRO A 35 -7.42 0.00 -8.89
C PRO A 35 -7.46 -1.36 -8.18
N LYS A 36 -6.81 -2.35 -8.76
CA LYS A 36 -6.82 -3.74 -8.28
C LYS A 36 -5.69 -4.01 -7.32
N THR A 37 -4.56 -3.34 -7.50
CA THR A 37 -3.33 -3.53 -6.73
C THR A 37 -3.05 -2.34 -5.82
N ALA A 38 -2.10 -2.52 -4.89
CA ALA A 38 -1.57 -1.40 -4.12
C ALA A 38 -0.88 -0.38 -5.03
N ASP A 39 -0.17 -0.85 -6.07
CA ASP A 39 0.45 -0.01 -7.10
C ASP A 39 -0.58 0.91 -7.77
N ASP A 40 -1.73 0.37 -8.19
CA ASP A 40 -2.78 1.17 -8.83
C ASP A 40 -3.32 2.27 -7.89
N CYS A 41 -3.41 1.97 -6.59
CA CYS A 41 -3.85 2.93 -5.59
C CYS A 41 -2.80 4.02 -5.37
N PHE A 42 -1.53 3.65 -5.19
CA PHE A 42 -0.44 4.60 -4.97
C PHE A 42 -0.14 5.44 -6.22
N TYR A 43 -0.38 4.91 -7.42
CA TYR A 43 -0.22 5.67 -8.66
C TYR A 43 -1.19 6.85 -8.74
N GLN A 44 -2.32 6.81 -8.03
CA GLN A 44 -3.22 7.97 -7.94
C GLN A 44 -2.55 9.17 -7.25
N LEU A 45 -1.67 8.94 -6.27
CA LEU A 45 -0.92 10.01 -5.60
C LEU A 45 0.02 10.72 -6.59
N PHE A 46 0.66 9.96 -7.47
CA PHE A 46 1.54 10.49 -8.52
C PHE A 46 0.72 11.21 -9.59
N ALA A 47 -0.38 10.62 -10.04
CA ALA A 47 -1.26 11.22 -11.04
C ALA A 47 -1.92 12.51 -10.54
N ALA A 48 -2.24 12.61 -9.25
CA ALA A 48 -2.71 13.83 -8.61
C ALA A 48 -1.61 14.89 -8.42
N GLY A 49 -0.34 14.55 -8.64
CA GLY A 49 0.78 15.48 -8.44
C GLY A 49 1.20 15.68 -6.98
N ILE A 50 0.69 14.86 -6.05
CA ILE A 50 1.01 14.92 -4.61
C ILE A 50 2.40 14.34 -4.33
N ILE A 51 2.83 13.40 -5.16
CA ILE A 51 4.20 12.87 -5.14
C ILE A 51 4.79 12.96 -6.54
N ASP A 52 6.11 13.09 -6.61
CA ASP A 52 6.89 13.14 -7.84
C ASP A 52 7.67 11.84 -8.12
N ASP A 53 7.79 10.97 -7.12
CA ASP A 53 8.60 9.76 -7.19
C ASP A 53 7.93 8.54 -6.57
N LEU A 54 7.57 7.57 -7.42
CA LEU A 54 6.98 6.30 -7.00
C LEU A 54 7.96 5.37 -6.28
N ARG A 55 9.28 5.65 -6.30
CA ARG A 55 10.29 4.81 -5.63
C ARG A 55 10.15 4.82 -4.11
N ILE A 56 9.43 5.79 -3.53
CA ILE A 56 9.10 5.83 -2.10
C ILE A 56 8.28 4.61 -1.66
N PHE A 57 7.63 3.90 -2.60
CA PHE A 57 6.89 2.67 -2.33
C PHE A 57 7.73 1.40 -2.45
N SER A 58 9.05 1.50 -2.49
CA SER A 58 9.96 0.35 -2.41
C SER A 58 10.82 0.44 -1.15
N PHE A 59 10.93 -0.66 -0.40
CA PHE A 59 12.00 -0.80 0.60
C PHE A 59 13.23 -1.53 0.05
N GLU A 60 13.14 -2.11 -1.15
CA GLU A 60 14.29 -2.71 -1.82
C GLU A 60 15.26 -1.62 -2.29
N GLU A 61 16.57 -1.87 -2.19
CA GLU A 61 17.56 -0.96 -2.75
C GLU A 61 17.28 -0.73 -4.24
N PRO A 62 17.44 0.51 -4.75
CA PRO A 62 17.37 0.75 -6.18
C PRO A 62 18.44 -0.10 -6.85
N ARG A 63 18.03 -1.17 -7.52
CA ARG A 63 18.93 -1.97 -8.34
C ARG A 63 19.60 -1.00 -9.31
N ARG A 64 20.94 -0.93 -9.33
CA ARG A 64 21.68 -0.19 -10.35
C ARG A 64 21.28 -0.76 -11.71
N VAL A 65 20.32 -0.12 -12.37
CA VAL A 65 19.98 -0.42 -13.75
C VAL A 65 21.18 0.02 -14.56
N ALA A 66 21.92 -0.93 -15.13
CA ALA A 66 22.95 -0.61 -16.11
C ALA A 66 22.30 0.30 -17.18
N PRO A 67 22.97 1.35 -17.68
CA PRO A 67 22.37 2.42 -18.49
C PRO A 67 21.78 2.02 -19.85
N SER A 68 21.55 0.73 -20.11
CA SER A 68 20.87 0.27 -21.32
C SER A 68 19.44 -0.23 -21.02
N LYS A 69 18.49 0.37 -21.74
CA LYS A 69 17.06 0.00 -21.84
C LYS A 69 16.12 0.50 -20.74
N ALA A 70 16.32 1.72 -20.24
CA ALA A 70 15.22 2.48 -19.64
C ALA A 70 14.11 2.65 -20.70
N LYS A 71 13.03 1.86 -20.59
CA LYS A 71 11.81 2.13 -21.35
C LYS A 71 11.29 3.48 -20.85
N LYS A 72 11.10 4.43 -21.77
CA LYS A 72 10.56 5.76 -21.46
C LYS A 72 9.15 5.60 -20.86
N GLY A 73 8.98 6.13 -19.65
CA GLY A 73 7.71 6.21 -18.92
C GLY A 73 7.89 5.91 -17.42
N PRO A 74 7.27 6.67 -16.50
CA PRO A 74 7.28 6.36 -15.06
C PRO A 74 6.59 5.01 -14.73
N GLU A 75 5.85 4.45 -15.68
CA GLU A 75 4.90 3.35 -15.48
C GLU A 75 5.48 1.94 -15.24
N LYS A 76 6.80 1.68 -15.30
CA LYS A 76 7.32 0.29 -15.24
C LYS A 76 8.55 0.05 -14.38
N ALA A 77 9.02 1.03 -13.63
CA ALA A 77 10.29 0.92 -12.91
C ALA A 77 10.18 0.82 -11.38
N THR A 78 8.98 0.96 -10.81
CA THR A 78 8.83 1.01 -9.36
C THR A 78 8.11 -0.22 -8.84
N ARG A 79 8.88 -1.13 -8.24
CA ARG A 79 8.39 -2.24 -7.44
C ARG A 79 7.72 -1.67 -6.20
N CYS A 80 6.40 -1.79 -6.09
CA CYS A 80 5.74 -1.56 -4.82
C CYS A 80 6.06 -2.71 -3.86
N SER A 81 6.49 -2.40 -2.65
CA SER A 81 6.74 -3.38 -1.57
C SER A 81 5.71 -3.28 -0.44
N PHE A 82 4.68 -2.46 -0.61
CA PHE A 82 3.68 -2.18 0.41
C PHE A 82 2.30 -2.70 0.00
N SER A 83 1.64 -3.40 0.92
CA SER A 83 0.20 -3.64 0.85
C SER A 83 -0.56 -2.45 1.42
N TYR A 84 -1.81 -2.31 1.01
CA TYR A 84 -2.64 -1.15 1.32
C TYR A 84 -4.07 -1.58 1.66
N VAL A 85 -4.71 -0.93 2.63
CA VAL A 85 -6.12 -1.14 2.96
C VAL A 85 -6.95 -0.04 2.32
N SER A 86 -7.75 -0.40 1.32
CA SER A 86 -8.49 0.55 0.47
C SER A 86 -9.91 0.85 0.96
N GLY A 87 -10.53 1.91 0.42
CA GLY A 87 -11.95 2.22 0.64
C GLY A 87 -12.27 2.82 2.00
N MET A 88 -11.36 3.65 2.53
CA MET A 88 -11.47 4.24 3.87
C MET A 88 -10.96 5.68 3.86
N ASN A 89 -11.22 6.40 4.95
CA ASN A 89 -10.77 7.77 5.21
C ASN A 89 -10.36 7.91 6.70
N ALA A 90 -9.78 9.04 7.08
CA ALA A 90 -9.31 9.31 8.43
C ALA A 90 -10.44 9.48 9.46
N ALA A 91 -11.68 9.72 9.03
CA ALA A 91 -12.84 9.81 9.92
C ALA A 91 -13.22 8.46 10.58
N GLY A 92 -12.63 7.35 10.13
CA GLY A 92 -12.79 6.03 10.73
C GLY A 92 -12.04 5.86 12.07
N HIS A 93 -11.84 4.60 12.47
CA HIS A 93 -11.09 4.30 13.70
C HIS A 93 -9.60 4.62 13.51
N PRO A 94 -8.96 5.45 14.35
CA PRO A 94 -7.57 5.91 14.15
C PRO A 94 -6.55 4.78 14.17
N GLY A 95 -6.76 3.78 15.02
CA GLY A 95 -5.92 2.59 15.11
C GLY A 95 -6.08 1.59 13.95
N ARG A 96 -6.77 1.94 12.86
CA ARG A 96 -6.94 1.06 11.70
C ARG A 96 -5.66 1.04 10.84
N PRO A 97 -5.15 -0.14 10.44
CA PRO A 97 -4.05 -0.25 9.49
C PRO A 97 -4.40 0.38 8.14
N LEU A 98 -3.44 1.10 7.56
CA LEU A 98 -3.57 1.76 6.26
C LEU A 98 -2.57 1.20 5.24
N VAL A 99 -1.27 1.22 5.55
CA VAL A 99 -0.20 0.71 4.69
C VAL A 99 0.67 -0.25 5.48
N MET A 100 1.06 -1.37 4.88
CA MET A 100 1.69 -2.49 5.58
C MET A 100 2.80 -3.13 4.76
N THR A 101 3.84 -3.60 5.42
CA THR A 101 4.94 -4.34 4.77
C THR A 101 5.65 -5.24 5.79
N PRO A 102 6.29 -6.37 5.40
CA PRO A 102 6.32 -6.97 4.06
C PRO A 102 5.28 -8.10 3.98
N MET A 103 4.11 -7.82 3.42
CA MET A 103 3.04 -8.83 3.34
C MET A 103 3.30 -9.88 2.26
N VAL A 104 2.85 -11.12 2.50
CA VAL A 104 2.79 -12.14 1.46
C VAL A 104 1.63 -11.82 0.52
N SER A 105 1.90 -11.73 -0.78
CA SER A 105 0.88 -11.37 -1.79
C SER A 105 -0.30 -12.35 -1.75
N GLY A 106 -1.52 -11.78 -1.72
CA GLY A 106 -2.78 -12.53 -1.65
C GLY A 106 -3.10 -13.16 -0.28
N LYS A 107 -2.31 -12.90 0.76
CA LYS A 107 -2.52 -13.44 2.12
C LYS A 107 -2.64 -12.33 3.16
N THR A 108 -3.18 -12.68 4.32
CA THR A 108 -3.22 -11.86 5.55
C THR A 108 -2.03 -12.16 6.47
N THR A 109 -0.92 -12.65 5.92
CA THR A 109 0.32 -12.93 6.67
C THR A 109 1.48 -12.11 6.13
N PHE A 110 2.50 -11.93 6.96
CA PHE A 110 3.72 -11.22 6.66
C PHE A 110 4.88 -12.19 6.36
N ASP A 111 5.79 -11.77 5.49
CA ASP A 111 7.04 -12.47 5.22
C ASP A 111 8.10 -12.05 6.25
N PRO A 112 8.58 -12.94 7.13
CA PRO A 112 9.58 -12.54 8.13
C PRO A 112 10.95 -12.22 7.53
N LYS A 113 11.25 -12.61 6.28
CA LYS A 113 12.61 -12.53 5.72
C LYS A 113 13.08 -11.10 5.41
N PRO A 114 12.31 -10.23 4.74
CA PRO A 114 12.87 -9.00 4.16
C PRO A 114 13.30 -7.96 5.21
N LEU A 115 12.64 -7.92 6.36
CA LEU A 115 12.80 -6.87 7.37
C LEU A 115 13.13 -7.45 8.76
N GLY A 116 13.87 -8.56 8.81
CA GLY A 116 14.43 -9.12 10.04
C GLY A 116 13.37 -9.56 11.06
N GLY A 117 12.31 -10.24 10.59
CA GLY A 117 11.23 -10.75 11.42
C GLY A 117 10.24 -9.68 11.91
N LYS A 118 10.24 -8.49 11.30
CA LYS A 118 9.35 -7.38 11.67
C LYS A 118 8.45 -6.97 10.52
N ALA A 119 7.22 -6.64 10.88
CA ALA A 119 6.27 -5.94 10.03
C ALA A 119 6.24 -4.45 10.41
N PHE A 120 6.04 -3.59 9.43
CA PHE A 120 5.82 -2.16 9.63
C PHE A 120 4.42 -1.81 9.14
N VAL A 121 3.69 -1.09 9.99
CA VAL A 121 2.30 -0.71 9.72
C VAL A 121 2.14 0.79 9.96
N LEU A 122 1.70 1.49 8.91
CA LEU A 122 1.15 2.84 9.00
C LEU A 122 -0.33 2.74 9.36
N PHE A 123 -0.75 3.52 10.35
CA PHE A 123 -2.15 3.59 10.81
C PHE A 123 -2.83 4.88 10.32
N CYS A 124 -4.16 4.92 10.40
CA CYS A 124 -4.95 6.09 10.00
C CYS A 124 -4.68 7.34 10.87
N ASP A 125 -4.15 7.18 12.09
CA ASP A 125 -3.63 8.28 12.91
C ASP A 125 -2.24 8.80 12.47
N ASN A 126 -1.76 8.34 11.31
CA ASN A 126 -0.47 8.65 10.72
C ASN A 126 0.76 8.16 11.54
N SER A 127 0.54 7.35 12.58
CA SER A 127 1.63 6.67 13.29
C SER A 127 2.15 5.47 12.48
N VAL A 128 3.46 5.23 12.58
CA VAL A 128 4.09 4.01 12.06
C VAL A 128 4.58 3.20 13.24
N ARG A 129 4.23 1.92 13.29
CA ARG A 129 4.69 1.00 14.33
C ARG A 129 5.29 -0.25 13.70
N ALA A 130 6.34 -0.76 14.34
CA ALA A 130 6.95 -2.05 14.02
C ALA A 130 6.38 -3.13 14.95
N PHE A 131 6.05 -4.29 14.39
CA PHE A 131 5.55 -5.44 15.13
C PHE A 131 6.42 -6.67 14.83
N PRO A 132 6.66 -7.54 15.82
CA PRO A 132 7.23 -8.85 15.54
C PRO A 132 6.25 -9.66 14.67
N ILE A 133 6.81 -10.45 13.77
CA ILE A 133 6.07 -11.43 12.98
C ILE A 133 6.17 -12.78 13.71
N GLU A 134 5.04 -13.37 14.02
CA GLU A 134 4.94 -14.69 14.64
C GLU A 134 5.44 -15.79 13.69
N ALA A 135 5.74 -16.98 14.22
CA ALA A 135 6.27 -18.09 13.43
C ALA A 135 5.35 -18.51 12.26
N ASP A 136 4.04 -18.28 12.37
CA ASP A 136 3.04 -18.55 11.34
C ASP A 136 2.79 -17.35 10.38
N GLY A 137 3.57 -16.28 10.52
CA GLY A 137 3.48 -15.07 9.70
C GLY A 137 2.42 -14.06 10.17
N ARG A 138 1.72 -14.31 11.29
CA ARG A 138 0.76 -13.35 11.84
C ARG A 138 1.45 -12.20 12.57
N VAL A 139 0.73 -11.09 12.68
CA VAL A 139 1.08 -9.97 13.55
C VAL A 139 -0.05 -9.81 14.55
N LEU A 140 0.29 -9.81 15.83
CA LEU A 140 -0.69 -9.66 16.89
C LEU A 140 -0.75 -8.22 17.40
N MET A 141 -1.97 -7.71 17.55
CA MET A 141 -2.27 -6.43 18.20
C MET A 141 -3.27 -6.67 19.33
N ALA A 142 -2.88 -6.29 20.55
CA ALA A 142 -3.67 -6.55 21.76
C ALA A 142 -4.09 -8.03 21.90
N GLY A 143 -3.18 -8.96 21.55
CA GLY A 143 -3.40 -10.41 21.66
C GLY A 143 -4.26 -11.04 20.55
N LYS A 144 -4.72 -10.26 19.56
CA LYS A 144 -5.48 -10.75 18.40
C LYS A 144 -4.74 -10.52 17.10
N ASP A 145 -5.02 -11.33 16.08
CA ASP A 145 -4.47 -11.11 14.75
C ASP A 145 -4.85 -9.72 14.21
N LEU A 146 -3.92 -9.06 13.52
CA LEU A 146 -4.10 -7.71 12.98
C LEU A 146 -5.30 -7.62 12.02
N PHE A 147 -5.61 -8.71 11.31
CA PHE A 147 -6.66 -8.80 10.31
C PHE A 147 -7.92 -9.53 10.81
N ASP A 148 -7.97 -9.93 12.08
CA ASP A 148 -9.16 -10.52 12.70
C ASP A 148 -10.32 -9.51 12.68
N PRO A 149 -11.44 -9.77 11.98
CA PRO A 149 -12.59 -8.86 11.94
C PRO A 149 -13.15 -8.47 13.31
N ALA A 150 -12.87 -9.23 14.37
CA ALA A 150 -13.23 -8.92 15.75
C ALA A 150 -12.31 -7.87 16.41
N GLN A 151 -11.30 -7.35 15.71
CA GLN A 151 -10.60 -6.14 16.13
C GLN A 151 -11.55 -4.94 16.06
N PRO A 152 -11.49 -4.02 17.03
CA PRO A 152 -12.43 -2.89 17.12
C PRO A 152 -12.36 -1.96 15.89
N PHE A 153 -11.20 -1.87 15.24
CA PHE A 153 -11.04 -1.04 14.05
C PHE A 153 -11.67 -1.63 12.78
N TRP A 154 -12.02 -2.93 12.75
CA TRP A 154 -12.64 -3.57 11.59
C TRP A 154 -14.16 -3.63 11.65
N ASN A 155 -14.78 -3.47 12.82
CA ASN A 155 -16.25 -3.53 13.00
C ASN A 155 -16.88 -4.80 12.38
N GLY A 156 -16.23 -5.96 12.55
CA GLY A 156 -16.71 -7.24 12.01
C GLY A 156 -16.55 -7.42 10.50
N LYS A 157 -15.93 -6.45 9.80
CA LYS A 157 -15.71 -6.53 8.34
C LYS A 157 -14.35 -7.15 8.02
N VAL A 158 -14.29 -7.89 6.92
CA VAL A 158 -13.03 -8.37 6.36
C VAL A 158 -12.21 -7.16 5.85
N PRO A 159 -10.92 -7.05 6.18
CA PRO A 159 -10.07 -5.95 5.70
C PRO A 159 -9.95 -5.95 4.16
N PRO A 160 -10.22 -4.82 3.49
CA PRO A 160 -10.13 -4.70 2.03
C PRO A 160 -8.68 -4.46 1.57
N ILE A 161 -7.84 -5.49 1.69
CA ILE A 161 -6.40 -5.41 1.37
C ILE A 161 -6.18 -5.47 -0.14
N LYS A 162 -5.34 -4.57 -0.64
CA LYS A 162 -4.74 -4.57 -1.96
C LYS A 162 -3.25 -4.90 -1.78
N TRP A 163 -2.76 -5.87 -2.55
CA TRP A 163 -1.35 -6.28 -2.53
C TRP A 163 -0.57 -5.64 -3.68
N PRO A 164 0.77 -5.57 -3.58
CA PRO A 164 1.61 -5.23 -4.74
C PRO A 164 1.34 -6.14 -5.93
N ASP A 165 1.52 -5.62 -7.14
CA ASP A 165 1.40 -6.39 -8.37
C ASP A 165 2.44 -7.52 -8.44
N SER A 166 1.97 -8.77 -8.35
CA SER A 166 2.80 -9.97 -8.45
C SER A 166 3.50 -10.14 -9.80
N SER A 167 3.04 -9.48 -10.86
CA SER A 167 3.68 -9.53 -12.19
C SER A 167 5.10 -8.93 -12.18
N GLN A 168 5.40 -8.07 -11.20
CA GLN A 168 6.72 -7.47 -11.00
C GLN A 168 7.71 -8.37 -10.24
N ASN A 169 7.22 -9.48 -9.67
CA ASN A 169 8.01 -10.43 -8.87
C ASN A 169 8.40 -11.71 -9.64
N ALA A 170 7.85 -11.95 -10.82
CA ALA A 170 8.03 -13.18 -11.61
C ALA A 170 9.37 -13.28 -12.40
N LYS A 171 10.45 -12.64 -11.94
CA LYS A 171 11.78 -12.75 -12.58
C LYS A 171 12.88 -12.94 -11.55
N THR A 172 12.80 -14.04 -10.84
CA THR A 172 13.91 -14.63 -10.08
C THR A 172 13.67 -16.13 -10.04
N ASP A 173 14.02 -16.78 -11.15
CA ASP A 173 14.50 -18.16 -11.23
C ASP A 173 15.46 -18.23 -12.43
#